data_AF-A0A829S9E3-F1
#
_entry.id   AF-A0A829S9E3-F1
#
_cell.length_a   1.000
_cell.length_b   1.000
_cell.length_c   1.000
_cell.angle_alpha   90.00
_cell.angle_beta   90.00
_cell.angle_gamma   90.00
#
_symmetry.space_group_name_H-M   'P 1'
#
loop_
_entity.id
_entity.type
_entity.pdbx_description
1 polymer ?
#
loop_
_entity_poly.entity_id
_entity_poly.type
_entity_poly.pdbx_seq_one_letter_code
_entity_poly.pdbx_strand_id
1 'polypeptide(L)'
;MTPHSYGVETLPVQRFNKTDSENVLDHIVQEYPIALVYNGISHAVMMATPTDVELFAKGFSLSEGILTSLKELYALDVHQNELGITVEMTISSRAFAALKEHRRMMVGRTGCGLCGIESLEQFQLDVPKITTHASKIWL
;
A
#
# COMPACT_ATOMS: atom_id res chain seq x y z
N MET A 1 5.06 -22.98 -2.50
CA MET A 1 4.96 -21.51 -2.48
C MET A 1 5.45 -21.02 -3.82
N THR A 2 4.53 -20.63 -4.69
CA THR A 2 4.85 -20.08 -6.02
C THR A 2 5.58 -18.75 -5.87
N PRO A 3 6.51 -18.40 -6.78
CA PRO A 3 7.14 -17.10 -6.78
C PRO A 3 6.05 -16.08 -7.17
N HIS A 4 5.47 -15.40 -6.20
CA HIS A 4 4.64 -14.24 -6.50
C HIS A 4 5.54 -13.23 -7.20
N SER A 5 5.18 -12.84 -8.42
CA SER A 5 5.80 -11.73 -9.14
C SER A 5 5.42 -10.46 -8.40
N TYR A 6 6.14 -10.15 -7.32
CA TYR A 6 5.86 -8.97 -6.52
C TYR A 6 5.85 -7.74 -7.42
N GLY A 7 4.73 -7.03 -7.43
CA GLY A 7 4.57 -5.72 -8.04
C GLY A 7 3.92 -5.68 -9.42
N VAL A 8 3.89 -6.78 -10.17
CA VAL A 8 3.18 -6.86 -11.46
C VAL A 8 2.50 -8.21 -11.59
N GLU A 9 1.24 -8.20 -11.99
CA GLU A 9 0.44 -9.39 -12.26
C GLU A 9 -0.06 -9.39 -13.70
N THR A 10 -0.10 -10.58 -14.31
CA THR A 10 -0.68 -10.71 -15.66
C THR A 10 -2.14 -11.12 -15.52
N LEU A 11 -3.05 -10.23 -15.92
CA LEU A 11 -4.49 -10.41 -15.75
C LEU A 11 -5.21 -10.46 -17.11
N PRO A 12 -6.29 -11.25 -17.23
CA PRO A 12 -7.17 -11.17 -18.38
C PRO A 12 -7.92 -9.83 -18.37
N VAL A 13 -7.83 -9.08 -19.45
CA VAL A 13 -8.55 -7.83 -19.65
C VAL A 13 -9.37 -7.87 -20.93
N GLN A 14 -10.46 -7.13 -20.96
CA GLN A 14 -11.22 -6.89 -22.18
C GLN A 14 -10.79 -5.54 -22.75
N ARG A 15 -10.04 -5.55 -23.86
CA ARG A 15 -9.63 -4.33 -24.56
C ARG A 15 -10.69 -3.94 -25.58
N PHE A 16 -11.11 -2.69 -25.52
CA PHE A 16 -12.10 -2.11 -26.41
C PHE A 16 -11.43 -1.21 -27.43
N ASN A 17 -11.77 -1.39 -28.71
CA ASN A 17 -11.40 -0.50 -29.81
C ASN A 17 -12.70 0.01 -30.49
N LYS A 18 -12.60 0.92 -31.48
CA LYS A 18 -13.75 1.63 -32.07
C LYS A 18 -14.83 0.74 -32.71
N THR A 19 -14.60 -0.56 -32.90
CA THR A 19 -15.57 -1.44 -33.56
C THR A 19 -15.69 -2.80 -32.89
N ASP A 20 -14.65 -3.21 -32.16
CA ASP A 20 -14.49 -4.54 -31.63
C ASP A 20 -13.93 -4.53 -30.20
N SER A 21 -14.04 -5.68 -29.55
CA SER A 21 -13.40 -5.93 -28.27
C SER A 21 -12.65 -7.24 -28.34
N GLU A 22 -11.45 -7.27 -27.76
CA GLU A 22 -10.62 -8.47 -27.69
C GLU A 22 -10.32 -8.81 -26.23
N ASN A 23 -10.33 -10.11 -25.91
CA ASN A 23 -9.84 -10.60 -24.63
C ASN A 23 -8.35 -10.85 -24.77
N VAL A 24 -7.55 -10.13 -24.00
CA VAL A 24 -6.09 -10.20 -24.03
C VAL A 24 -5.53 -10.30 -22.62
N LEU A 25 -4.29 -10.74 -22.50
CA LEU A 25 -3.56 -10.63 -21.26
C LEU A 25 -2.87 -9.27 -21.21
N ASP A 26 -2.87 -8.64 -20.04
CA ASP A 26 -2.14 -7.41 -19.80
C ASP A 26 -1.37 -7.47 -18.48
N HIS A 27 -0.33 -6.64 -18.37
CA HIS A 27 0.52 -6.55 -17.19
C HIS A 27 0.06 -5.38 -16.33
N ILE A 28 -0.50 -5.69 -15.17
CA ILE A 28 -1.09 -4.72 -14.24
C ILE A 28 -0.19 -4.59 -13.02
N VAL A 29 0.17 -3.35 -12.68
CA VAL A 29 0.92 -3.05 -11.46
C VAL A 29 0.01 -3.26 -10.26
N GLN A 30 0.55 -3.94 -9.25
CA GLN A 30 -0.17 -4.15 -7.99
C GLN A 30 -0.13 -2.89 -7.13
N GLU A 31 -1.26 -2.51 -6.57
CA GLU A 31 -1.41 -1.49 -5.53
C GLU A 31 -1.90 -2.19 -4.26
N TYR A 32 -1.06 -2.27 -3.23
CA TYR A 32 -1.27 -3.08 -2.04
C TYR A 32 -1.17 -2.25 -0.77
N PRO A 33 -2.01 -2.49 0.25
CA PRO A 33 -1.94 -1.72 1.50
C PRO A 33 -0.74 -2.18 2.35
N ILE A 34 0.07 -1.21 2.77
CA ILE A 34 1.26 -1.41 3.60
C ILE A 34 1.13 -0.58 4.89
N ALA A 35 0.94 -1.24 6.03
CA ALA A 35 0.91 -0.62 7.34
C ALA A 35 2.33 -0.43 7.90
N LEU A 36 2.62 0.78 8.39
CA LEU A 36 3.88 1.14 9.04
C LEU A 36 3.64 1.27 10.55
N VAL A 37 4.21 0.34 11.32
CA VAL A 37 3.99 0.21 12.76
C VAL A 37 5.30 0.51 13.49
N TYR A 38 5.30 1.50 14.37
CA TYR A 38 6.48 1.89 15.16
C TYR A 38 6.26 1.57 16.63
N ASN A 39 7.08 0.71 17.22
CA ASN A 39 6.98 0.25 18.61
C ASN A 39 5.55 -0.15 19.00
N GLY A 40 4.86 -0.89 18.14
CA GLY A 40 3.49 -1.36 18.32
C GLY A 40 2.38 -0.35 18.04
N ILE A 41 2.70 0.86 17.56
CA ILE A 41 1.71 1.87 17.17
C ILE A 41 1.64 1.96 15.64
N SER A 42 0.47 1.67 15.08
CA SER A 42 0.21 1.93 13.66
C SER A 42 0.24 3.43 13.40
N HIS A 43 1.09 3.85 12.48
CA HIS A 43 1.29 5.25 12.14
C HIS A 43 0.60 5.65 10.85
N ALA A 44 0.69 4.80 9.82
CA ALA A 44 0.07 5.03 8.52
C ALA A 44 -0.10 3.72 7.77
N VAL A 45 -1.15 3.63 6.96
CA VAL A 45 -1.26 2.67 5.86
C VAL A 45 -1.04 3.41 4.55
N MET A 46 -0.17 2.86 3.70
CA MET A 46 0.15 3.41 2.38
C MET A 46 -0.19 2.39 1.31
N MET A 47 -0.88 2.83 0.26
CA MET A 47 -1.06 2.02 -0.95
C MET A 47 0.23 2.10 -1.77
N ALA A 48 0.87 0.96 -2.00
CA ALA A 48 2.12 0.89 -2.74
C ALA A 48 2.28 -0.45 -3.46
N THR A 49 3.15 -0.48 -4.45
CA THR A 49 3.61 -1.72 -5.05
C THR A 49 4.34 -2.55 -3.99
N PRO A 50 4.01 -3.84 -3.79
CA PRO A 50 4.55 -4.68 -2.70
C PRO A 50 5.98 -5.18 -3.03
N THR A 51 6.83 -4.28 -3.50
CA THR A 51 8.24 -4.51 -3.85
C THR A 51 9.11 -3.61 -2.99
N ASP A 52 10.27 -4.10 -2.55
CA ASP A 52 11.24 -3.33 -1.77
C ASP A 52 10.63 -2.66 -0.52
N VAL A 53 9.68 -3.33 0.13
CA VAL A 53 8.89 -2.79 1.24
C VAL A 53 9.76 -2.30 2.40
N GLU A 54 10.87 -2.98 2.69
CA GLU A 54 11.81 -2.51 3.72
C GLU A 54 12.47 -1.18 3.36
N LEU A 55 12.84 -1.00 2.08
CA LEU A 55 13.42 0.25 1.58
C LEU A 55 12.38 1.36 1.59
N PHE A 56 11.14 1.04 1.19
CA PHE A 56 10.00 1.94 1.29
C PHE A 56 9.80 2.42 2.73
N ALA A 57 9.72 1.50 3.70
CA ALA A 57 9.52 1.85 5.11
C ALA A 57 10.65 2.75 5.65
N LYS A 58 11.93 2.38 5.40
CA LYS A 58 13.09 3.19 5.79
C LYS A 58 13.06 4.58 5.16
N GLY A 59 12.76 4.66 3.86
CA GLY A 59 12.64 5.92 3.13
C GLY A 59 11.54 6.80 3.69
N PHE A 60 10.35 6.24 3.86
CA PHE A 60 9.20 6.90 4.48
C PHE A 60 9.54 7.45 5.87
N SER A 61 10.17 6.63 6.72
CA SER A 61 10.56 7.06 8.07
C SER A 61 11.47 8.29 8.07
N LEU A 62 12.39 8.39 7.12
CA LEU A 62 13.30 9.54 6.98
C LEU A 62 12.58 10.75 6.36
N SER A 63 11.82 10.53 5.29
CA SER A 63 11.10 11.59 4.56
C SER A 63 10.06 12.29 5.42
N GLU A 64 9.35 11.54 6.27
CA GLU A 64 8.33 12.08 7.18
C GLU A 64 8.92 12.58 8.51
N GLY A 65 10.26 12.54 8.67
CA GLY A 65 10.94 13.01 9.88
C GLY A 65 10.67 12.16 11.12
N ILE A 66 10.13 10.96 10.96
CA ILE A 66 9.94 9.98 12.05
C ILE A 66 11.30 9.55 12.59
N LEU A 67 12.26 9.34 11.69
CA LEU A 67 13.66 9.10 12.01
C LEU A 67 14.51 10.23 11.44
N THR A 68 15.47 10.69 12.25
CA THR A 68 16.51 11.62 11.80
C THR A 68 17.73 10.89 11.24
N SER A 69 17.87 9.61 11.58
CA SER A 69 18.91 8.71 11.08
C SER A 69 18.45 7.26 11.19
N LEU A 70 18.86 6.41 10.25
CA LEU A 70 18.61 4.96 10.33
C LEU A 70 19.27 4.27 11.54
N LYS A 71 20.23 4.94 12.22
CA LYS A 71 20.77 4.45 13.50
C LYS A 71 19.72 4.37 14.61
N GLU A 72 18.60 5.06 14.44
CA GLU A 72 17.49 5.05 15.37
C GLU A 72 16.53 3.89 15.13
N LEU A 73 16.72 3.11 14.06
CA LEU A 73 15.96 1.90 13.75
C LEU A 73 16.74 0.67 14.25
N TYR A 74 16.20 0.01 15.27
CA TYR A 74 16.82 -1.14 15.93
C TYR A 74 16.40 -2.48 15.33
N ALA A 75 15.17 -2.58 14.85
CA ALA A 75 14.66 -3.77 14.17
C ALA A 75 13.60 -3.39 13.15
N LEU A 76 13.46 -4.20 12.10
CA LEU A 76 12.42 -4.10 11.09
C LEU A 76 12.03 -5.51 10.68
N ASP A 77 10.74 -5.82 10.81
CA ASP A 77 10.15 -7.10 10.45
C ASP A 77 8.96 -6.87 9.51
N VAL A 78 8.87 -7.67 8.44
CA VAL A 78 7.79 -7.57 7.44
C VAL A 78 6.89 -8.79 7.55
N HIS A 79 5.60 -8.54 7.74
CA HIS A 79 4.56 -9.56 7.83
C HIS A 79 3.53 -9.35 6.72
N GLN A 80 3.04 -10.42 6.13
CA GLN A 80 1.96 -10.37 5.14
C GLN A 80 0.78 -11.20 5.62
N ASN A 81 -0.42 -10.65 5.52
CA ASN A 81 -1.68 -11.33 5.80
C ASN A 81 -2.72 -11.03 4.70
N GLU A 82 -3.96 -11.47 4.90
CA GLU A 82 -5.05 -11.28 3.94
C GLU A 82 -5.44 -9.81 3.73
N LEU A 83 -5.20 -8.96 4.72
CA LEU A 83 -5.56 -7.53 4.70
C LEU A 83 -4.46 -6.66 4.09
N GLY A 84 -3.22 -7.12 4.05
CA GLY A 84 -2.10 -6.31 3.58
C GLY A 84 -0.73 -6.77 4.04
N ILE A 85 0.24 -5.86 3.91
CA ILE A 85 1.58 -5.99 4.47
C ILE A 85 1.69 -5.09 5.70
N THR A 86 2.30 -5.60 6.76
CA THR A 86 2.64 -4.83 7.96
C THR A 86 4.15 -4.81 8.10
N VAL A 87 4.72 -3.62 8.28
CA VAL A 87 6.12 -3.42 8.60
C VAL A 87 6.22 -2.98 10.04
N GLU A 88 6.67 -3.88 10.90
CA GLU A 88 6.93 -3.60 12.31
C GLU A 88 8.35 -3.07 12.47
N MET A 89 8.47 -1.89 13.09
CA MET A 89 9.74 -1.22 13.30
C MET A 89 9.94 -0.94 14.78
N THR A 90 11.09 -1.36 15.29
CA THR A 90 11.55 -0.96 16.63
C THR A 90 12.48 0.23 16.48
N ILE A 91 12.10 1.38 17.04
CA ILE A 91 12.83 2.64 16.97
C ILE A 91 13.25 3.14 18.36
N SER A 92 14.24 4.03 18.39
CA SER A 92 14.75 4.64 19.61
C SER A 92 13.65 5.32 20.43
N SER A 93 13.77 5.30 21.75
CA SER A 93 12.78 5.93 22.65
C SER A 93 12.61 7.43 22.38
N ARG A 94 13.68 8.10 21.93
CA ARG A 94 13.65 9.53 21.55
C ARG A 94 12.78 9.75 20.32
N ALA A 95 13.02 9.00 19.25
CA ALA A 95 12.24 9.08 18.02
C ALA A 95 10.77 8.71 18.29
N PHE A 96 10.53 7.69 19.11
CA PHE A 96 9.17 7.29 19.48
C PHE A 96 8.43 8.35 20.31
N ALA A 97 9.12 9.04 21.23
CA ALA A 97 8.52 10.14 21.98
C ALA A 97 8.13 11.31 21.07
N ALA A 98 9.01 11.69 20.15
CA ALA A 98 8.73 12.72 19.15
C ALA A 98 7.55 12.34 18.24
N LEU A 99 7.48 11.07 17.80
CA LEU A 99 6.38 10.55 16.99
C LEU A 99 5.02 10.71 17.68
N LYS A 100 4.96 10.45 19.00
CA LYS A 100 3.72 10.61 19.78
C LYS A 100 3.31 12.07 19.95
N GLU A 101 4.27 12.96 20.13
CA GLU A 101 4.02 14.41 20.27
C GLU A 101 3.54 15.03 18.95
N HIS A 102 4.07 14.54 17.82
CA HIS A 102 3.73 14.97 16.48
C HIS A 102 2.68 14.11 15.80
N ARG A 103 1.72 13.54 16.57
CA ARG A 103 0.58 12.77 16.04
C ARG A 103 -0.44 13.63 15.28
N ARG A 104 0.04 14.61 14.52
CA ARG A 104 -0.72 15.25 13.44
C ARG A 104 -0.86 14.20 12.35
N MET A 105 -2.11 13.86 12.07
CA MET A 105 -2.49 13.03 10.93
C MET A 105 -1.70 13.47 9.69
N MET A 106 -0.94 12.55 9.10
CA MET A 106 -0.65 12.61 7.69
C MET A 106 -1.99 12.44 6.99
N VAL A 107 -2.67 13.55 6.74
CA VAL A 107 -3.80 13.53 5.82
C VAL A 107 -3.14 13.33 4.45
N GLY A 108 -3.17 12.11 3.93
CA GLY A 108 -2.84 11.81 2.55
C GLY A 108 -3.81 12.55 1.64
N ARG A 109 -3.61 13.85 1.42
CA ARG A 109 -4.51 14.73 0.63
C ARG A 109 -4.32 14.56 -0.87
N THR A 110 -3.63 13.52 -1.34
CA THR A 110 -3.38 13.29 -2.76
C THR A 110 -3.59 11.82 -3.10
N GLY A 111 -4.48 11.54 -4.07
CA GLY A 111 -4.76 10.19 -4.57
C GLY A 111 -6.20 9.74 -4.33
N CYS A 112 -6.39 8.43 -4.15
CA CYS A 112 -7.68 7.76 -3.96
C CYS A 112 -8.32 7.97 -2.57
N GLY A 113 -7.60 8.62 -1.64
CA GLY A 113 -8.06 8.85 -0.26
C GLY A 113 -7.82 7.71 0.71
N LEU A 114 -7.12 6.65 0.30
CA LEU A 114 -6.84 5.46 1.12
C LEU A 114 -5.47 5.51 1.83
N CYS A 115 -4.52 6.30 1.34
CA CYS A 115 -3.24 6.53 2.00
C CYS A 115 -3.42 7.42 3.24
N GLY A 116 -2.82 7.01 4.37
CA GLY A 116 -2.87 7.74 5.64
C GLY A 116 -3.99 7.33 6.60
N ILE A 117 -4.72 6.25 6.31
CA ILE A 117 -5.62 5.62 7.30
C ILE A 117 -4.79 4.97 8.43
N GLU A 118 -5.42 4.79 9.60
CA GLU A 118 -4.73 4.36 10.82
C GLU A 118 -4.54 2.85 10.89
N SER A 119 -5.32 2.05 10.16
CA SER A 119 -5.21 0.60 10.20
C SER A 119 -5.71 -0.08 8.93
N LEU A 120 -5.28 -1.32 8.71
CA LEU A 120 -5.69 -2.13 7.55
C LEU A 120 -7.19 -2.47 7.63
N GLU A 121 -7.78 -2.57 8.82
CA GLU A 121 -9.19 -2.91 9.01
C GLU A 121 -10.14 -1.80 8.53
N GLN A 122 -9.65 -0.55 8.44
CA GLN A 122 -10.40 0.55 7.82
C GLN A 122 -10.51 0.40 6.30
N PHE A 123 -9.73 -0.51 5.71
CA PHE A 123 -9.82 -0.91 4.32
C PHE A 123 -10.95 -1.96 4.14
N GLN A 124 -12.19 -1.50 4.03
CA GLN A 124 -13.33 -2.35 3.66
C GLN A 124 -14.00 -1.81 2.39
N LEU A 125 -13.79 -2.53 1.28
CA LEU A 125 -14.40 -2.24 -0.01
C LEU A 125 -15.39 -3.36 -0.34
N ASP A 126 -16.61 -3.26 0.17
CA ASP A 126 -17.73 -4.07 -0.34
C ASP A 126 -18.26 -3.40 -1.62
N VAL A 127 -17.52 -3.57 -2.71
CA VAL A 127 -17.84 -2.98 -4.00
C VAL A 127 -18.61 -4.01 -4.84
N PRO A 128 -19.82 -3.69 -5.33
CA PRO A 128 -20.59 -4.62 -6.13
C PRO A 128 -19.86 -4.95 -7.43
N LYS A 129 -19.90 -6.23 -7.82
CA LYS A 129 -19.37 -6.67 -9.11
C LYS A 129 -20.12 -5.98 -10.24
N ILE A 130 -19.39 -5.40 -11.18
CA ILE A 130 -19.97 -4.86 -12.41
C ILE A 130 -20.46 -6.05 -13.26
N THR A 131 -21.76 -6.13 -13.47
CA THR A 131 -22.42 -7.16 -14.31
C THR A 131 -22.78 -6.66 -15.70
N THR A 132 -22.55 -5.37 -15.97
CA THR A 132 -22.86 -4.76 -17.27
C THR A 132 -21.93 -5.28 -18.35
N HIS A 133 -22.51 -5.78 -19.45
CA HIS A 133 -21.77 -6.13 -20.66
C HIS A 133 -21.69 -4.91 -21.59
N ALA A 134 -20.49 -4.56 -22.05
CA ALA A 134 -20.31 -3.51 -23.04
C ALA A 134 -20.97 -3.91 -24.37
N SER A 135 -21.86 -3.05 -24.88
CA SER A 135 -22.52 -3.27 -26.16
C SER A 135 -21.68 -2.71 -27.31
N LYS A 136 -21.66 -3.41 -28.45
CA LYS A 136 -20.98 -2.96 -29.68
C LYS A 136 -21.47 -1.61 -30.22
N ILE A 137 -22.62 -1.12 -29.74
CA ILE A 137 -23.19 0.18 -30.13
C ILE A 137 -22.47 1.35 -29.42
N TRP A 138 -21.74 1.07 -28.34
CA TRP A 138 -21.01 2.07 -27.54
C TRP A 138 -19.54 2.23 -27.93
N LEU A 139 -19.05 1.37 -28.84
CA LEU A 139 -17.68 1.33 -29.35
C LEU A 139 -17.60 2.04 -30.69
#